data_AF-T0WND5-F1
#
_entry.id   AF-T0WND5-F1
#
_cell.length_a   1.000
_cell.length_b   1.000
_cell.length_c   1.000
_cell.angle_alpha   90.00
_cell.angle_beta   90.00
_cell.angle_gamma   90.00
#
_symmetry.space_group_name_H-M   'P 1'
#
loop_
_entity.id
_entity.type
_entity.pdbx_description
1 polymer ?
#
loop_
_entity_poly.entity_id
_entity_poly.type
_entity_poly.pdbx_seq_one_letter_code
_entity_poly.pdbx_strand_id
1 'polypeptide(L)'
;MLSSIALLGRATRCHLLLVSQRFDYNAVPVSVREQMNVLVQIGNINSKTVQFLFPDLDPSGIVIPIGKGTGLIQVIDNEHPFQVLPLLTPTFYTEQGIL
;
A
#
# COMPACT_ATOMS: atom_id res chain seq x y z
N MET A 1 -9.05 -8.55 -17.22
CA MET A 1 -10.23 -7.95 -16.54
C MET A 1 -9.82 -6.91 -15.50
N LEU A 2 -8.93 -7.23 -14.56
CA LEU A 2 -8.50 -6.26 -13.52
C LEU A 2 -7.83 -4.99 -14.09
N SER A 3 -6.92 -5.14 -15.06
CA SER A 3 -6.29 -4.00 -15.75
C SER A 3 -7.28 -3.06 -16.42
N SER A 4 -8.38 -3.58 -16.96
CA SER A 4 -9.43 -2.77 -17.59
C SER A 4 -10.16 -1.89 -16.56
N ILE A 5 -10.45 -2.44 -15.37
CA ILE A 5 -11.04 -1.68 -14.27
C ILE A 5 -10.06 -0.63 -13.76
N ALA A 6 -8.79 -0.99 -13.58
CA ALA A 6 -7.75 -0.05 -13.13
C ALA A 6 -7.57 1.13 -14.11
N LEU A 7 -7.59 0.86 -15.42
CA LEU A 7 -7.42 1.89 -16.45
C LEU A 7 -8.66 2.77 -16.67
N LEU A 8 -9.85 2.17 -16.70
CA LEU A 8 -11.10 2.88 -17.02
C LEU A 8 -11.85 3.40 -15.79
N GLY A 9 -11.48 2.93 -14.58
CA GLY A 9 -12.20 3.18 -13.34
C GLY A 9 -12.42 4.66 -13.04
N ARG A 10 -11.44 5.50 -13.35
CA ARG A 10 -11.57 6.95 -13.19
C ARG A 10 -12.68 7.55 -14.05
N ALA A 11 -12.77 7.15 -15.32
CA ALA A 11 -13.79 7.63 -16.24
C ALA A 11 -15.20 7.12 -15.88
N THR A 12 -15.28 5.89 -15.35
CA THR A 12 -16.54 5.24 -14.98
C THR A 12 -16.95 5.46 -13.52
N ARG A 13 -16.15 6.20 -12.74
CA ARG A 13 -16.30 6.37 -11.28
C ARG A 13 -16.35 5.03 -10.52
N CYS A 14 -15.65 4.03 -11.04
CA CYS A 14 -15.46 2.75 -10.39
C CYS A 14 -14.11 2.76 -9.67
N HIS A 15 -14.13 2.60 -8.35
CA HIS A 15 -12.93 2.61 -7.51
C HIS A 15 -12.51 1.18 -7.19
N LEU A 16 -11.21 0.91 -7.27
CA LEU A 16 -10.64 -0.41 -7.01
C LEU A 16 -9.84 -0.38 -5.71
N LEU A 17 -10.14 -1.30 -4.79
CA LEU A 17 -9.35 -1.56 -3.59
C LEU A 17 -8.87 -3.00 -3.63
N LEU A 18 -7.55 -3.20 -3.64
CA LEU A 18 -6.93 -4.51 -3.59
C LEU A 18 -6.30 -4.74 -2.22
N VAL A 19 -6.62 -5.88 -1.61
CA VAL A 19 -6.07 -6.29 -0.33
C VAL A 19 -5.54 -7.71 -0.47
N SER A 20 -4.29 -7.93 -0.08
CA SER A 20 -3.67 -9.25 -0.08
C SER A 20 -2.62 -9.34 1.03
N GLN A 21 -2.41 -10.56 1.54
CA GLN A 21 -1.27 -10.87 2.41
C GLN A 21 0.04 -10.94 1.62
N ARG A 22 -0.04 -11.32 0.34
CA ARG A 22 1.10 -11.46 -0.57
C ARG A 22 0.74 -10.85 -1.91
N PHE A 23 1.42 -9.78 -2.26
CA PHE A 23 1.40 -9.25 -3.62
C PHE A 23 2.67 -9.69 -4.35
N ASP A 24 2.49 -10.25 -5.53
CA ASP A 24 3.56 -10.55 -6.47
C ASP A 24 3.02 -10.41 -7.91
N TYR A 25 3.91 -10.57 -8.89
CA TYR A 25 3.59 -10.42 -10.31
C TYR A 25 2.55 -11.43 -10.83
N ASN A 26 2.32 -12.55 -10.11
CA ASN A 26 1.27 -13.49 -10.45
C ASN A 26 -0.08 -13.05 -9.87
N ALA A 27 -0.06 -12.45 -8.67
CA ALA A 27 -1.26 -11.96 -8.00
C ALA A 27 -1.82 -10.67 -8.64
N VAL A 28 -0.95 -9.70 -8.94
CA VAL A 28 -1.35 -8.41 -9.51
C VAL A 28 -0.44 -8.04 -10.68
N PRO A 29 -0.98 -7.83 -11.89
CA PRO A 29 -0.21 -7.36 -13.03
C PRO A 29 0.45 -6.01 -12.77
N VAL A 30 1.65 -5.78 -13.31
CA VAL A 30 2.37 -4.50 -13.21
C VAL A 30 1.51 -3.33 -13.70
N SER A 31 0.75 -3.54 -14.78
CA SER A 31 -0.16 -2.53 -15.33
C SER A 31 -1.28 -2.11 -14.39
N VAL A 32 -1.65 -2.95 -13.41
CA VAL A 32 -2.63 -2.58 -12.37
C VAL A 32 -1.94 -1.79 -11.28
N ARG A 33 -0.74 -2.22 -10.85
CA ARG A 33 0.06 -1.54 -9.82
C ARG A 33 0.40 -0.11 -10.22
N GLU A 34 0.79 0.12 -11.47
CA GLU A 34 1.14 1.45 -11.98
C GLU A 34 -0.05 2.43 -12.04
N GLN A 35 -1.29 1.93 -11.94
CA GLN A 35 -2.50 2.77 -11.91
C GLN A 35 -2.98 3.04 -10.48
N MET A 36 -2.30 2.54 -9.45
CA MET A 36 -2.71 2.74 -8.06
C MET A 36 -2.30 4.12 -7.56
N ASN A 37 -3.24 4.84 -6.97
CA ASN A 37 -2.98 6.15 -6.36
C ASN A 37 -2.59 6.07 -4.88
N VAL A 38 -2.92 4.97 -4.20
CA VAL A 38 -2.62 4.79 -2.78
C VAL A 38 -2.05 3.39 -2.59
N LEU A 39 -0.85 3.33 -2.03
CA LEU A 39 -0.13 2.10 -1.73
C LEU A 39 0.04 2.00 -0.22
N VAL A 40 -0.39 0.88 0.36
CA VAL A 40 -0.25 0.60 1.79
C VAL A 40 0.38 -0.76 1.96
N GLN A 41 1.44 -0.82 2.76
CA GLN A 41 2.06 -2.08 3.15
C GLN A 41 2.24 -2.10 4.65
N ILE A 42 1.60 -3.07 5.29
CA ILE A 42 1.68 -3.29 6.74
C ILE A 42 2.46 -4.57 7.04
N GLY A 43 2.96 -4.67 8.28
CA GLY A 43 3.67 -5.85 8.76
C GLY A 43 5.18 -5.72 8.67
N ASN A 44 5.88 -6.82 8.40
CA ASN A 44 7.35 -6.82 8.36
C ASN A 44 7.86 -6.09 7.12
N ILE A 45 8.56 -4.98 7.33
CA ILE A 45 9.11 -4.14 6.26
C ILE A 45 10.60 -4.39 6.14
N ASN A 46 11.00 -4.91 4.98
CA ASN A 46 12.38 -5.08 4.57
C ASN A 46 12.49 -4.91 3.05
N SER A 47 13.72 -4.77 2.55
CA SER A 47 14.02 -4.52 1.14
C SER A 47 13.39 -5.55 0.18
N LYS A 48 13.20 -6.81 0.61
CA LYS A 48 12.57 -7.84 -0.24
C LYS A 48 11.05 -7.69 -0.31
N THR A 49 10.44 -7.39 0.83
CA THR A 49 8.96 -7.28 0.93
C THR A 49 8.42 -6.03 0.27
N VAL A 50 9.17 -4.91 0.28
CA VAL A 50 8.69 -3.63 -0.26
C VAL A 50 8.81 -3.55 -1.77
N GLN A 51 9.71 -4.31 -2.39
CA GLN A 51 10.03 -4.22 -3.83
C GLN A 51 8.82 -4.31 -4.76
N PHE A 52 7.79 -5.07 -4.39
CA PHE A 52 6.61 -5.19 -5.25
C PHE A 52 5.83 -3.87 -5.33
N LEU A 53 5.45 -3.28 -4.20
CA LEU A 53 4.67 -2.04 -4.16
C LEU A 53 5.56 -0.79 -4.32
N PHE A 54 6.78 -0.83 -3.79
CA PHE A 54 7.74 0.27 -3.75
C PHE A 54 9.08 -0.18 -4.36
N PRO A 55 9.15 -0.36 -5.69
CA PRO A 55 10.34 -0.92 -6.36
C PRO A 55 11.59 -0.05 -6.17
N ASP A 56 11.42 1.27 -6.09
CA ASP A 56 12.51 2.24 -6.01
C ASP A 56 12.83 2.70 -4.58
N LEU A 57 12.16 2.11 -3.57
CA LEU A 57 12.33 2.49 -2.18
C LEU A 57 13.52 1.76 -1.53
N ASP A 58 14.45 2.52 -0.97
CA ASP A 58 15.39 2.03 0.04
C ASP A 58 14.81 2.27 1.46
N PRO A 59 14.36 1.23 2.17
CA PRO A 59 13.75 1.39 3.49
C PRO A 59 14.77 1.74 4.59
N SER A 60 16.08 1.68 4.32
CA SER A 60 17.13 1.85 5.34
C SER A 60 17.11 3.22 6.03
N GLY A 61 16.61 4.25 5.35
CA GLY A 61 16.47 5.61 5.90
C GLY A 61 15.14 5.88 6.62
N ILE A 62 14.18 4.95 6.61
CA ILE A 62 12.85 5.14 7.16
C ILE A 62 12.72 4.41 8.49
N VAL A 63 12.45 5.16 9.56
CA VAL A 63 12.13 4.58 10.87
C VAL A 63 10.66 4.19 10.89
N ILE A 64 10.41 2.88 10.92
CA ILE A 64 9.04 2.34 10.94
C ILE A 64 8.59 2.11 12.38
N PRO A 65 7.43 2.65 12.79
CA PRO A 65 6.92 2.45 14.13
C PRO A 65 6.76 0.97 14.49
N ILE A 66 6.96 0.67 15.76
CA ILE A 66 6.75 -0.68 16.31
C ILE A 66 5.31 -0.77 16.81
N GLY A 67 4.56 -1.79 16.39
CA GLY A 67 3.19 -1.98 16.85
C GLY A 67 2.33 -2.78 15.87
N LYS A 68 1.04 -2.89 16.17
CA LYS A 68 0.05 -3.46 15.26
C LYS A 68 -0.36 -2.43 14.21
N GLY A 69 -0.50 -2.91 12.97
CA GLY A 69 -0.91 -2.05 11.85
C GLY A 69 0.09 -0.93 11.55
N THR A 70 1.38 -1.16 11.82
CA THR A 70 2.47 -0.29 11.37
C THR A 70 2.98 -0.71 9.99
N GLY A 71 3.57 0.23 9.27
CA GLY A 71 4.12 -0.05 7.95
C GLY A 71 4.45 1.21 7.16
N LEU A 72 4.16 1.17 5.86
CA LEU A 72 4.41 2.24 4.90
C LEU A 72 3.12 2.62 4.18
N ILE A 73 3.00 3.91 3.87
CA ILE A 73 1.96 4.46 3.01
C ILE A 73 2.58 5.40 1.98
N GLN A 74 2.05 5.36 0.77
CA GLN A 74 2.34 6.33 -0.27
C GLN A 74 1.04 6.77 -0.92
N VAL A 75 0.91 8.07 -1.11
CA VAL A 75 -0.15 8.69 -1.90
C VAL A 75 0.48 9.29 -3.14
N ILE A 76 -0.08 8.96 -4.30
CA ILE A 76 0.35 9.40 -5.62
C ILE A 76 -0.75 10.31 -6.17
N ASP A 77 -0.53 11.60 -6.04
CA ASP A 77 -1.37 12.66 -6.58
C ASP A 77 -0.50 13.81 -7.12
N ASN A 78 -1.16 14.90 -7.55
CA ASN A 78 -0.49 16.08 -8.09
C ASN A 78 -0.24 17.17 -7.02
N GLU A 79 -0.63 16.94 -5.76
CA GLU A 79 -0.59 17.93 -4.69
C GLU A 79 0.58 17.68 -3.71
N HIS A 80 0.90 16.42 -3.46
CA HIS A 80 1.91 15.99 -2.51
C HIS A 80 3.21 15.56 -3.22
N PRO A 81 4.37 15.77 -2.60
CA PRO A 81 5.61 15.21 -3.10
C PRO A 81 5.52 13.68 -3.12
N PHE A 82 6.17 13.06 -4.12
CA PHE A 82 6.26 11.61 -4.23
C PHE A 82 7.14 11.06 -3.09
N GLN A 83 6.53 10.81 -1.94
CA GLN A 83 7.22 10.33 -0.74
C GLN A 83 6.51 9.13 -0.13
N VAL A 84 7.31 8.16 0.32
CA VAL A 84 6.83 7.03 1.13
C VAL A 84 6.96 7.43 2.60
N LEU A 85 5.86 7.32 3.35
CA LEU A 85 5.77 7.72 4.74
C LEU A 85 5.56 6.52 5.66
N PRO A 86 6.07 6.56 6.89
CA PRO A 86 5.72 5.57 7.90
C PRO A 86 4.23 5.68 8.26
N LEU A 87 3.56 4.53 8.32
CA LEU A 87 2.16 4.40 8.73
C LEU A 87 2.10 3.84 10.16
N LEU A 88 1.31 4.49 11.01
CA LEU A 88 0.88 4.00 12.32
C LEU A 88 -0.63 4.12 12.40
N THR A 89 -1.31 2.98 12.47
CA THR A 89 -2.78 2.97 12.62
C THR A 89 -3.18 2.99 14.10
N PRO A 90 -4.31 3.61 14.46
CA PRO A 90 -4.80 3.62 15.83
C PRO A 90 -5.14 2.20 16.28
N THR A 91 -4.76 1.85 17.51
CA THR A 91 -5.17 0.61 18.16
C THR A 91 -6.29 0.94 19.15
N PHE A 92 -7.48 0.40 18.91
CA PHE A 92 -8.63 0.54 19.80
C PHE A 92 -8.76 -0.70 20.67
N TYR A 93 -8.93 -0.51 21.98
CA TYR A 93 -9.20 -1.58 22.94
C TYR A 93 -10.68 -1.56 23.30
N THR A 94 -11.35 -2.70 23.24
CA THR A 94 -12.72 -2.85 23.78
C THR A 94 -12.68 -3.73 25.02
N GLU A 95 -13.70 -3.67 25.87
CA GLU A 95 -13.79 -4.50 27.08
C GLU A 95 -13.80 -6.01 26.77
N GLN A 96 -14.10 -6.40 25.52
CA GLN A 96 -14.12 -7.78 25.03
C GLN A 96 -12.80 -8.21 24.35
N GLY A 97 -11.79 -7.34 24.29
CA GLY A 97 -10.49 -7.61 23.68
C GLY A 97 -10.14 -6.70 22.50
N ILE A 98 -9.35 -7.22 21.56
CA ILE A 98 -8.94 -6.52 20.34
C ILE A 98 -9.97 -6.87 19.26
N LEU A 99 -10.59 -5.84 18.64
CA LEU A 99 -11.50 -5.99 17.50
C LEU A 99 -10.81 -6.63 16.29
#